data_AF-A0A7V5XZL0-F1
#
_entry.id   AF-A0A7V5XZL0-F1
#
_cell.length_a   1.000
_cell.length_b   1.000
_cell.length_c   1.000
_cell.angle_alpha   90.00
_cell.angle_beta   90.00
_cell.angle_gamma   90.00
#
_symmetry.space_group_name_H-M   'P 1'
#
loop_
_entity.id
_entity.type
_entity.pdbx_description
1 polymer ?
#
loop_
_entity_poly.entity_id
_entity_poly.type
_entity_poly.pdbx_seq_one_letter_code
_entity_poly.pdbx_strand_id
1 'polypeptide(L)' 'MGIEEKKTSNSLKIEKDADLLDISGRKVLKLKAGINNLSFLKSGIYFIKYRNRNFKKLLIIH' A
#
# COMPACT_ATOMS: atom_id res chain seq x y z
N MET A 1 2.91 -22.74 27.45
CA MET A 1 1.92 -22.32 26.43
C MET A 1 2.51 -21.08 25.76
N GLY A 2 3.16 -21.26 24.61
CA GLY A 2 3.88 -20.18 23.94
C GLY A 2 2.89 -19.14 23.44
N ILE A 3 3.10 -17.87 23.79
CA ILE A 3 2.37 -16.78 23.20
C ILE A 3 2.82 -16.75 21.74
N GLU A 4 1.96 -17.21 20.83
CA GLU A 4 2.14 -16.97 19.40
C GLU A 4 2.05 -15.45 19.21
N GLU A 5 3.21 -14.80 19.17
CA GLU A 5 3.32 -13.49 18.58
C GLU A 5 2.82 -13.61 17.15
N LYS A 6 1.55 -13.27 16.93
CA LYS A 6 1.09 -12.82 15.62
C LYS A 6 1.95 -11.62 15.28
N LYS A 7 3.10 -11.86 14.64
CA LYS A 7 3.78 -10.90 13.79
C LYS A 7 2.73 -10.44 12.81
N THR A 8 2.04 -9.37 13.18
CA THR A 8 1.45 -8.45 12.23
C THR A 8 2.64 -7.83 11.52
N SER A 9 3.27 -8.63 10.66
CA SER A 9 4.04 -8.10 9.56
C SER A 9 3.09 -7.09 8.95
N ASN A 10 3.44 -5.80 9.00
CA ASN A 10 2.75 -4.72 8.31
C ASN A 10 2.84 -4.92 6.77
N SER A 11 2.66 -6.16 6.29
CA SER A 11 2.61 -6.52 4.90
C SER A 11 1.38 -5.84 4.34
N LEU A 12 1.63 -4.78 3.58
CA LEU A 12 0.62 -4.04 2.88
C LEU A 12 0.02 -4.97 1.82
N LYS A 13 -1.03 -5.71 2.16
CA LYS A 13 -1.68 -6.62 1.22
C LYS A 13 -2.65 -5.84 0.35
N ILE A 14 -2.30 -5.65 -0.92
CA ILE A 14 -3.19 -5.04 -1.90
C ILE A 14 -4.15 -6.11 -2.42
N GLU A 15 -5.37 -6.17 -1.89
CA GLU A 15 -6.35 -7.20 -2.24
C GLU A 15 -7.02 -6.99 -3.61
N LYS A 16 -6.97 -5.76 -4.13
CA LYS A 16 -7.62 -5.35 -5.38
C LYS A 16 -6.72 -4.38 -6.13
N ASP A 17 -6.86 -4.34 -7.44
CA ASP A 17 -6.20 -3.34 -8.28
C ASP A 17 -6.44 -1.93 -7.73
N ALA A 18 -5.34 -1.18 -7.59
CA ALA A 18 -5.33 0.17 -7.07
C ALA A 18 -4.33 1.05 -7.83
N ASP A 19 -4.53 2.35 -7.75
CA ASP A 19 -3.56 3.33 -8.24
C ASP A 19 -2.80 3.91 -7.04
N LEU A 20 -1.48 3.93 -7.14
CA LEU A 20 -0.60 4.63 -6.21
C LEU A 20 -0.39 6.05 -6.72
N LEU A 21 -0.63 7.01 -5.84
CA LEU A 21 -0.51 8.44 -6.10
C LEU A 21 0.59 9.03 -5.21
N ASP A 22 1.31 10.02 -5.72
CA ASP A 22 2.20 10.86 -4.90
C ASP A 22 1.40 11.84 -4.02
N ILE A 23 2.12 12.58 -3.18
CA ILE A 23 1.58 13.66 -2.34
C ILE A 23 0.80 14.72 -3.16
N SER A 24 1.20 14.96 -4.42
CA SER A 24 0.52 15.89 -5.32
C SER A 24 -0.72 15.28 -6.00
N GLY A 25 -1.05 14.01 -5.69
CA GLY A 25 -2.18 13.28 -6.29
C GLY A 25 -1.92 12.74 -7.69
N ARG A 26 -0.67 12.81 -8.19
CA ARG A 26 -0.30 12.28 -9.50
C ARG A 26 -0.09 10.78 -9.41
N LYS A 27 -0.59 10.04 -10.40
CA LYS A 27 -0.41 8.59 -10.46
C LYS A 27 1.05 8.23 -10.75
N VAL A 28 1.66 7.50 -9.83
CA VAL A 28 3.04 7.02 -9.92
C VAL A 28 3.08 5.58 -10.43
N LEU A 29 2.15 4.75 -9.97
CA LEU A 29 2.14 3.32 -10.29
C LEU A 29 0.73 2.74 -10.26
N LYS A 30 0.49 1.71 -11.07
CA LYS A 30 -0.68 0.84 -10.91
C LYS A 30 -0.29 -0.36 -10.04
N LEU A 31 -0.91 -0.49 -8.87
CA LEU A 31 -0.78 -1.66 -8.00
C LEU A 31 -1.75 -2.75 -8.46
N LYS A 32 -1.22 -3.92 -8.82
CA LYS A 32 -2.05 -5.10 -9.09
C LYS A 32 -2.46 -5.76 -7.77
N ALA A 33 -3.60 -6.43 -7.77
CA ALA A 33 -3.98 -7.32 -6.69
C ALA A 33 -2.86 -8.35 -6.39
N GLY A 34 -2.60 -8.61 -5.12
CA GLY A 34 -1.56 -9.53 -4.65
C GLY A 34 -0.19 -8.89 -4.39
N ILE A 35 0.02 -7.61 -4.74
CA ILE A 35 1.26 -6.91 -4.36
C ILE A 35 1.38 -6.85 -2.84
N ASN A 36 2.53 -7.30 -2.35
CA ASN A 36 2.92 -7.29 -0.93
C ASN A 36 4.30 -6.65 -0.70
N ASN A 37 5.01 -6.27 -1.78
CA ASN A 37 6.34 -5.67 -1.72
C ASN A 37 6.38 -4.38 -2.54
N LEU A 38 6.86 -3.31 -1.91
CA LEU A 38 6.97 -1.96 -2.45
C LEU A 38 8.38 -1.36 -2.25
N SER A 39 9.39 -2.21 -2.03
CA SER A 39 10.77 -1.78 -1.74
C SER A 39 11.45 -0.96 -2.84
N PHE A 40 10.92 -0.96 -4.06
CA PHE A 40 11.42 -0.17 -5.17
C PHE A 40 10.93 1.29 -5.16
N LEU A 41 9.95 1.62 -4.30
CA LEU A 41 9.50 3.00 -4.13
C LEU A 41 10.47 3.76 -3.23
N LYS A 42 10.70 5.03 -3.55
CA LYS A 42 11.47 5.91 -2.68
C LYS A 42 10.71 6.13 -1.37
N SER A 43 11.45 6.35 -0.29
CA SER A 43 10.85 6.75 0.98
C SER A 43 10.04 8.04 0.80
N GLY A 44 8.83 8.06 1.37
CA GLY A 44 7.89 9.14 1.15
C GLY A 44 6.45 8.76 1.48
N ILE A 45 5.57 9.74 1.25
CA ILE A 45 4.13 9.62 1.48
C ILE A 45 3.43 9.39 0.16
N TYR A 46 2.60 8.35 0.12
CA TYR A 46 1.80 7.96 -1.03
C TYR A 46 0.35 7.74 -0.65
N PHE A 47 -0.54 7.84 -1.63
CA PHE A 47 -1.95 7.52 -1.47
C PHE A 47 -2.33 6.36 -2.39
N ILE A 48 -3.11 5.41 -1.86
CA ILE A 48 -3.65 4.29 -2.63
C ILE A 48 -5.11 4.56 -2.91
N LYS A 49 -5.47 4.69 -4.19
CA LYS A 49 -6.85 4.87 -4.67
C LYS A 49 -7.36 3.59 -5.30
N TYR A 50 -8.40 3.01 -4.73
CA TYR A 50 -9.05 1.82 -5.30
C TYR A 50 -10.11 2.24 -6.33
N ARG A 51 -10.17 1.57 -7.50
CA ARG A 51 -11.08 1.96 -8.60
C ARG A 51 -12.56 2.05 -8.21
N ASN A 52 -13.02 1.24 -7.25
CA ASN A 52 -14.43 1.17 -6.85
C ASN A 52 -14.74 1.84 -5.50
N ARG A 53 -13.80 2.59 -4.92
CA ARG A 53 -14.04 3.31 -3.65
C ARG A 53 -13.39 4.69 -3.72
N ASN A 54 -14.10 5.73 -3.28
CA ASN A 54 -13.51 7.05 -2.98
C ASN A 54 -12.49 7.01 -1.83
N PHE A 55 -12.27 5.84 -1.24
CA PHE A 55 -11.33 5.64 -0.15
C PHE A 55 -9.88 5.72 -0.63
N LYS A 56 -9.14 6.69 -0.10
CA LYS A 56 -7.69 6.84 -0.26
C LYS A 56 -7.01 6.33 1.01
N LYS A 57 -6.21 5.27 0.91
CA LYS A 57 -5.38 4.80 2.03
C LYS A 57 -4.04 5.54 2.00
N LEU A 58 -3.59 6.06 3.14
CA LEU A 58 -2.25 6.63 3.28
C LEU A 58 -1.22 5.51 3.41
N LEU A 59 -0.13 5.61 2.65
CA LEU A 59 1.02 4.73 2.72
C LEU A 59 2.27 5.58 2.99
N ILE A 60 3.00 5.23 4.04
CA ILE A 60 4.28 5.86 4.38
C ILE A 60 5.36 4.80 4.20
N ILE A 61 6.35 5.09 3.37
CA ILE A 61 7.51 4.25 3.13
C ILE A 61 8.70 4.97 3.75
N HIS A 62 9.42 4.29 4.66
CA HIS A 62 10.61 4.80 5.32
C HIS A 62 11.84 4.04 4.82
#